data_AF-A0A2G5IJ59-F1
#
_entry.id   AF-A0A2G5IJ59-F1
#
_cell.length_a   1.000
_cell.length_b   1.000
_cell.length_c   1.000
_cell.angle_alpha   90.00
_cell.angle_beta   90.00
_cell.angle_gamma   90.00
#
_symmetry.space_group_name_H-M   'P 1'
#
loop_
_entity.id
_entity.type
_entity.pdbx_description
1 polymer ?
#
loop_
_entity_poly.entity_id
_entity_poly.type
_entity_poly.pdbx_seq_one_letter_code
_entity_poly.pdbx_strand_id
1 'polypeptide(L)'
;MNATQATRPVAATKPVRWAGDAVVAMREGARLRLDYSAQSLWRVDRLIEEIRREGAPYAAVEAVLRGFGAYAGEVIARQTGAEWWETGGDHWLRTPDGRLWDPIDEARRCYAGDGSLRLLCREATR
;
A
#
# COMPACT_ATOMS: atom_id res chain seq x y z
N MET A 1 -21.87 -17.13 9.66
CA MET A 1 -20.92 -16.94 8.55
C MET A 1 -19.54 -16.78 9.20
N ASN A 2 -18.68 -17.80 9.09
CA ASN A 2 -17.39 -17.83 9.78
C ASN A 2 -16.39 -16.96 9.02
N ALA A 3 -16.07 -15.79 9.57
CA ALA A 3 -14.93 -14.99 9.12
C ALA A 3 -13.66 -15.73 9.52
N THR A 4 -13.02 -16.38 8.57
CA THR A 4 -11.72 -17.02 8.75
C THR A 4 -10.68 -15.91 8.97
N GLN A 5 -10.51 -15.48 10.23
CA GLN A 5 -9.39 -14.62 10.63
C GLN A 5 -8.12 -15.42 10.41
N ALA A 6 -7.43 -15.19 9.28
CA ALA A 6 -6.11 -15.75 9.07
C ALA A 6 -5.19 -15.28 10.20
N THR A 7 -4.48 -16.21 10.82
CA THR A 7 -3.53 -15.94 11.90
C THR A 7 -2.54 -14.87 11.43
N ARG A 8 -2.31 -13.83 12.26
CA ARG A 8 -1.49 -12.63 12.02
C ARG A 8 -0.25 -12.79 11.10
N PRO A 9 0.59 -13.85 11.20
CA PRO A 9 1.76 -14.00 10.29
C PRO A 9 1.36 -14.30 8.83
N VAL A 10 0.23 -14.98 8.61
CA VAL A 10 -0.21 -15.41 7.28
C VAL A 10 -0.76 -14.22 6.49
N ALA A 11 -1.54 -13.36 7.15
CA ALA A 11 -2.16 -12.19 6.52
C ALA A 11 -1.13 -11.19 5.96
N ALA A 12 0.06 -11.11 6.56
CA ALA A 12 1.15 -10.25 6.09
C ALA A 12 1.93 -10.81 4.90
N THR A 13 1.84 -12.12 4.60
CA THR A 13 2.73 -12.77 3.62
C THR A 13 2.60 -12.18 2.22
N LYS A 14 1.36 -11.96 1.74
CA LYS A 14 1.13 -11.39 0.40
C LYS A 14 1.50 -9.89 0.35
N PRO A 15 1.04 -9.02 1.27
CA PRO A 15 1.42 -7.61 1.26
C PRO A 15 2.93 -7.38 1.33
N VAL A 16 3.64 -8.09 2.22
CA VAL A 16 5.10 -7.96 2.34
C VAL A 16 5.79 -8.30 1.01
N ARG A 17 5.35 -9.38 0.34
CA ARG A 17 5.88 -9.74 -0.98
C ARG A 17 5.59 -8.66 -2.02
N TRP A 18 4.34 -8.19 -2.13
CA TRP A 18 3.98 -7.16 -3.11
C TRP A 18 4.74 -5.85 -2.88
N ALA A 19 4.97 -5.46 -1.63
CA ALA A 19 5.79 -4.32 -1.28
C ALA A 19 7.25 -4.51 -1.73
N GLY A 20 7.82 -5.70 -1.50
CA GLY A 20 9.17 -6.04 -1.96
C GLY A 20 9.29 -6.01 -3.49
N ASP A 21 8.32 -6.60 -4.19
CA ASP A 21 8.27 -6.59 -5.65
C ASP A 21 8.20 -5.16 -6.20
N ALA A 22 7.43 -4.27 -5.56
CA ALA A 22 7.37 -2.85 -5.91
C ALA A 22 8.72 -2.14 -5.71
N VAL A 23 9.43 -2.41 -4.61
CA VAL A 23 10.77 -1.85 -4.35
C VAL A 23 11.76 -2.27 -5.44
N VAL A 24 11.76 -3.55 -5.82
CA VAL A 24 12.61 -4.06 -6.90
C VAL A 24 12.28 -3.39 -8.23
N ALA A 25 11.00 -3.37 -8.61
CA ALA A 25 10.54 -2.77 -9.86
C ALA A 25 10.90 -1.28 -9.95
N MET A 26 10.75 -0.52 -8.86
CA MET A 26 11.09 0.91 -8.84
C MET A 26 12.59 1.15 -8.93
N ARG A 27 13.40 0.29 -8.30
CA ARG A 27 14.85 0.37 -8.39
C ARG A 27 15.35 0.10 -9.80
N GLU A 28 14.78 -0.89 -10.49
CA GLU A 28 15.24 -1.33 -11.80
C GLU A 28 14.67 -0.49 -12.96
N GLY A 29 13.37 -0.17 -12.91
CA GLY A 29 12.69 0.56 -13.97
C GLY A 29 12.80 2.08 -13.86
N ALA A 30 12.55 2.64 -12.67
CA ALA A 30 12.50 4.09 -12.44
C ALA A 30 13.79 4.65 -11.83
N ARG A 31 14.78 3.79 -11.49
CA ARG A 31 15.96 4.15 -10.69
C ARG A 31 15.60 4.87 -9.39
N LEU A 32 14.41 4.58 -8.85
CA LEU A 32 13.86 5.20 -7.66
C LEU A 32 14.10 4.29 -6.47
N ARG A 33 14.70 4.85 -5.40
CA ARG A 33 14.88 4.13 -4.14
C ARG A 33 13.66 4.34 -3.24
N LEU A 34 12.96 3.24 -2.98
CA LEU A 34 11.94 3.11 -1.95
C LEU A 34 12.60 2.45 -0.72
N ASP A 35 12.59 3.14 0.42
CA ASP A 35 13.36 2.81 1.63
C ASP A 35 12.49 2.51 2.86
N TYR A 36 11.20 2.29 2.65
CA TYR A 36 10.18 2.10 3.68
C TYR A 36 10.06 3.27 4.68
N SER A 37 10.46 4.48 4.29
CA SER A 37 10.21 5.70 5.07
C SER A 37 8.87 6.36 4.71
N ALA A 38 8.27 7.10 5.65
CA ALA A 38 7.12 7.96 5.35
C ALA A 38 7.39 8.94 4.20
N GLN A 39 8.63 9.44 4.12
CA GLN A 39 9.04 10.40 3.09
C GLN A 39 8.99 9.81 1.69
N SER A 40 9.33 8.52 1.55
CA SER A 40 9.29 7.83 0.25
C SER A 40 7.88 7.76 -0.35
N LEU A 41 6.81 7.85 0.46
CA LEU A 41 5.43 7.82 -0.02
C LEU A 41 5.08 9.01 -0.91
N TRP A 42 5.74 10.15 -0.72
CA TRP A 42 5.58 11.28 -1.64
C TRP A 42 6.02 10.92 -3.06
N ARG A 43 7.08 10.11 -3.21
CA ARG A 43 7.55 9.65 -4.52
C ARG A 43 6.55 8.66 -5.13
N VAL A 44 5.94 7.82 -4.31
CA VAL A 44 4.90 6.88 -4.76
C VAL A 44 3.65 7.62 -5.24
N ASP A 45 3.15 8.61 -4.47
CA ASP A 45 2.02 9.44 -4.90
C ASP A 45 2.31 10.14 -6.25
N ARG A 46 3.54 10.64 -6.42
CA ARG A 46 3.99 11.27 -7.68
C ARG A 46 3.99 10.29 -8.86
N LEU A 47 4.45 9.06 -8.65
CA LEU A 47 4.44 8.03 -9.70
C LEU A 47 3.02 7.62 -10.08
N ILE A 48 2.12 7.45 -9.10
CA ILE A 48 0.71 7.13 -9.38
C ILE A 48 0.06 8.23 -10.21
N GLU A 49 0.34 9.49 -9.87
CA GLU A 49 -0.10 10.66 -10.65
C GLU A 49 0.45 10.65 -12.09
N GLU A 50 1.72 10.30 -12.28
CA GLU A 50 2.35 10.20 -13.59
C GLU A 50 1.71 9.10 -14.44
N ILE A 51 1.52 7.90 -13.89
CA ILE A 51 0.82 6.78 -14.55
C ILE A 51 -0.62 7.20 -14.92
N ARG A 52 -1.32 7.92 -14.04
CA ARG A 52 -2.68 8.42 -14.33
C ARG A 52 -2.69 9.36 -15.54
N ARG A 53 -1.70 10.25 -15.64
CA ARG A 53 -1.59 11.21 -16.76
C ARG A 53 -1.28 10.53 -18.09
N GLU A 54 -0.62 9.38 -18.07
CA GLU A 54 -0.41 8.55 -19.26
C GLU A 54 -1.70 7.88 -19.75
N GLY A 55 -2.77 7.89 -18.96
CA GLY A 55 -4.10 7.42 -19.36
C GLY A 55 -4.20 5.90 -19.46
N ALA A 56 -3.35 5.16 -18.73
CA ALA A 56 -3.38 3.71 -18.74
C ALA A 56 -4.74 3.16 -18.24
N PRO A 57 -5.29 2.11 -18.85
CA PRO A 57 -6.49 1.48 -18.30
C PRO A 57 -6.16 0.85 -16.93
N TYR A 58 -7.09 0.92 -15.97
CA TYR A 58 -6.88 0.42 -14.60
C TYR A 58 -6.37 -1.03 -14.57
N ALA A 59 -6.91 -1.90 -15.43
CA ALA A 59 -6.50 -3.30 -15.51
C ALA A 59 -5.00 -3.48 -15.83
N ALA A 60 -4.39 -2.55 -16.57
CA ALA A 60 -2.96 -2.59 -16.89
C ALA A 60 -2.08 -2.17 -15.70
N VAL A 61 -2.63 -1.41 -14.75
CA VAL A 61 -1.90 -0.82 -13.62
C VAL A 61 -2.27 -1.43 -12.27
N GLU A 62 -3.28 -2.30 -12.22
CA GLU A 62 -3.79 -2.88 -10.97
C GLU A 62 -2.69 -3.54 -10.14
N ALA A 63 -1.81 -4.32 -10.77
CA ALA A 63 -0.73 -5.00 -10.06
C ALA A 63 0.30 -4.03 -9.47
N VAL A 64 0.64 -2.94 -10.19
CA VAL A 64 1.59 -1.94 -9.68
C VAL A 64 0.96 -1.10 -8.57
N LEU A 65 -0.32 -0.72 -8.69
CA LEU A 65 -1.06 -0.01 -7.64
C LEU A 65 -1.19 -0.86 -6.38
N ARG A 66 -1.45 -2.17 -6.52
CA ARG A 66 -1.44 -3.11 -5.39
C ARG A 66 -0.07 -3.16 -4.71
N GLY A 67 1.01 -3.17 -5.48
CA GLY A 67 2.38 -3.10 -4.96
C GLY A 67 2.64 -1.80 -4.18
N PHE A 68 2.20 -0.66 -4.71
CA PHE A 68 2.33 0.65 -4.05
C PHE A 68 1.49 0.75 -2.78
N GLY A 69 0.26 0.27 -2.78
CA GLY A 69 -0.57 0.18 -1.59
C GLY A 69 0.05 -0.73 -0.53
N ALA A 70 0.53 -1.91 -0.92
CA ALA A 70 1.22 -2.81 0.00
C ALA A 70 2.50 -2.17 0.59
N TYR A 71 3.27 -1.45 -0.23
CA TYR A 71 4.42 -0.68 0.24
C TYR A 71 4.04 0.39 1.26
N ALA A 72 2.97 1.16 1.00
CA ALA A 72 2.45 2.13 1.96
C ALA A 72 2.00 1.48 3.25
N GLY A 73 1.36 0.31 3.16
CA GLY A 73 0.98 -0.46 4.33
C GLY A 73 2.20 -0.90 5.16
N GLU A 74 3.27 -1.38 4.53
CA GLU A 74 4.52 -1.70 5.23
C GLU A 74 5.14 -0.49 5.92
N VAL A 75 5.06 0.70 5.29
CA VAL A 75 5.53 1.96 5.90
C VAL A 75 4.71 2.33 7.14
N ILE A 76 3.38 2.13 7.10
CA ILE A 76 2.50 2.38 8.24
C ILE A 76 2.76 1.36 9.35
N ALA A 77 2.79 0.07 9.04
CA ALA A 77 3.04 -1.01 9.99
C ALA A 77 4.34 -0.79 10.79
N ARG A 78 5.42 -0.36 10.11
CA ARG A 78 6.70 -0.06 10.76
C ARG A 78 6.66 1.17 11.67
N GLN A 79 5.85 2.17 11.35
CA GLN A 79 5.77 3.41 12.14
C GLN A 79 4.82 3.31 13.33
N THR A 80 3.76 2.51 13.21
CA THR A 80 2.67 2.48 14.20
C THR A 80 2.59 1.16 14.94
N GLY A 81 3.28 0.12 14.48
CA GLY A 81 3.06 -1.25 14.94
C GLY A 81 1.74 -1.84 14.41
N ALA A 82 1.14 -1.26 13.36
CA ALA A 82 -0.04 -1.82 12.74
C ALA A 82 0.22 -3.22 12.17
N GLU A 83 -0.82 -4.04 12.18
CA GLU A 83 -0.75 -5.43 11.73
C GLU A 83 -1.61 -5.64 10.49
N TRP A 84 -1.14 -6.48 9.56
CA TRP A 84 -1.94 -6.91 8.42
C TRP A 84 -3.01 -7.91 8.81
N TRP A 85 -4.20 -7.71 8.27
CA TRP A 85 -5.38 -8.55 8.43
C TRP A 85 -5.89 -8.92 7.03
N GLU A 86 -6.29 -10.19 6.85
CA GLU A 86 -6.87 -10.67 5.59
C GLU A 86 -8.32 -11.12 5.86
N THR A 87 -9.26 -10.60 5.08
CA THR A 87 -10.67 -11.04 5.11
C THR A 87 -11.20 -11.09 3.69
N GLY A 88 -11.68 -12.26 3.26
CA GLY A 88 -12.25 -12.41 1.91
C GLY A 88 -11.27 -12.16 0.75
N GLY A 89 -9.96 -12.12 1.02
CA GLY A 89 -8.91 -11.78 0.03
C GLY A 89 -8.50 -10.31 0.04
N ASP A 90 -9.22 -9.45 0.78
CA ASP A 90 -8.85 -8.06 1.02
C ASP A 90 -7.82 -7.96 2.15
N HIS A 91 -6.92 -6.99 2.04
CA HIS A 91 -5.82 -6.81 2.99
C HIS A 91 -5.92 -5.45 3.66
N TRP A 92 -6.08 -5.47 4.98
CA TRP A 92 -6.28 -4.30 5.81
C TRP A 92 -5.12 -4.15 6.78
N LEU A 93 -4.82 -2.93 7.17
CA LEU A 93 -4.00 -2.66 8.35
C LEU A 93 -4.88 -2.34 9.54
N ARG A 94 -4.58 -2.97 10.67
CA ARG A 94 -5.16 -2.62 11.96
C ARG A 94 -4.10 -1.93 12.82
N THR A 95 -4.28 -0.64 13.09
CA THR A 95 -3.43 0.12 14.02
C THR A 95 -3.71 -0.28 15.48
N PRO A 96 -2.79 -0.04 16.43
CA PRO A 96 -2.98 -0.44 17.83
C PRO A 96 -4.21 0.18 18.52
N ASP A 97 -4.65 1.35 18.07
CA ASP A 97 -5.89 2.00 18.49
C ASP A 97 -7.16 1.31 17.95
N GLY A 98 -7.00 0.26 17.14
CA GLY A 98 -8.06 -0.58 16.60
C GLY A 98 -8.63 -0.09 15.27
N ARG A 99 -8.19 1.05 14.72
CA ARG A 99 -8.67 1.56 13.43
C ARG A 99 -8.17 0.67 12.28
N LEU A 100 -9.00 0.56 11.25
CA LEU A 100 -8.70 -0.19 10.04
C LEU A 100 -8.38 0.76 8.89
N TRP A 101 -7.38 0.40 8.10
CA TRP A 101 -6.90 1.18 6.97
C TRP A 101 -6.75 0.26 5.76
N ASP A 102 -7.16 0.72 4.58
CA ASP A 102 -6.97 -0.02 3.33
C ASP A 102 -5.98 0.74 2.43
N PRO A 103 -4.67 0.43 2.54
CA PRO A 103 -3.68 1.10 1.72
C PRO A 103 -3.73 0.63 0.25
N ILE A 104 -4.33 -0.52 -0.05
CA ILE A 104 -4.48 -1.02 -1.43
C ILE A 104 -5.58 -0.23 -2.15
N ASP A 105 -6.73 -0.06 -1.51
CA ASP A 105 -7.79 0.81 -2.03
C ASP A 105 -7.32 2.27 -2.10
N GLU A 106 -6.57 2.76 -1.10
CA GLU A 106 -6.06 4.13 -1.16
C GLU A 106 -5.12 4.37 -2.37
N ALA A 107 -4.31 3.37 -2.76
CA ALA A 107 -3.50 3.48 -3.98
C ALA A 107 -4.38 3.57 -5.25
N ARG A 108 -5.48 2.81 -5.29
CA ARG A 108 -6.51 2.90 -6.34
C ARG A 108 -7.19 4.28 -6.33
N ARG A 109 -7.53 4.83 -5.15
CA ARG A 109 -8.12 6.17 -5.02
C ARG A 109 -7.15 7.26 -5.46
N CYS A 110 -5.87 7.14 -5.11
CA CYS A 110 -4.82 8.03 -5.62
C CYS A 110 -4.76 8.00 -7.15
N TYR A 111 -4.85 6.80 -7.76
CA TYR A 111 -4.93 6.65 -9.21
C TYR A 111 -6.22 7.23 -9.81
N ALA A 112 -7.34 7.22 -9.09
CA ALA A 112 -8.57 7.90 -9.49
C ALA A 112 -8.53 9.42 -9.29
N GLY A 113 -7.51 9.96 -8.60
CA GLY A 113 -7.36 11.38 -8.29
C GLY A 113 -8.01 11.85 -6.99
N ASP A 114 -8.43 10.93 -6.13
CA ASP A 114 -9.09 11.21 -4.84
C ASP A 114 -8.43 10.46 -3.66
N GLY A 115 -7.09 10.41 -3.64
CA GLY A 115 -6.36 9.74 -2.57
C GLY A 115 -4.88 10.13 -2.49
N SER A 116 -4.24 9.79 -1.38
CA SER A 116 -2.80 9.96 -1.17
C SER A 116 -2.30 9.00 -0.09
N LEU A 117 -1.35 8.16 -0.47
CA LEU A 117 -0.71 7.22 0.45
C LEU A 117 0.05 7.95 1.54
N ARG A 118 0.63 9.11 1.24
CA ARG A 118 1.25 9.97 2.24
C ARG A 118 0.24 10.52 3.25
N LEU A 119 -0.95 10.94 2.80
CA LEU A 119 -1.99 11.44 3.70
C LEU A 119 -2.56 10.32 4.56
N LEU A 120 -2.84 9.15 3.98
CA LEU A 120 -3.23 7.95 4.71
C LEU A 120 -2.22 7.61 5.80
N CYS A 121 -0.93 7.55 5.44
CA CYS A 121 0.13 7.27 6.41
C CYS A 121 0.16 8.30 7.54
N ARG A 122 0.08 9.60 7.21
CA ARG A 122 0.04 10.68 8.21
C ARG A 122 -1.14 10.55 9.16
N GLU A 123 -2.30 10.12 8.68
CA GLU A 123 -3.50 9.93 9.48
C GLU A 123 -3.43 8.68 10.36
N ALA A 124 -2.83 7.60 9.86
CA ALA A 124 -2.60 6.38 10.61
C ALA A 124 -1.54 6.52 11.71
N THR A 125 -0.62 7.49 11.60
CA THR A 125 0.45 7.76 12.57
C THR A 125 0.09 8.81 13.64
N ARG A 126 -1.16 9.26 13.68
CA ARG A 126 -1.62 10.27 14.64
C ARG A 126 -2.10 9.68 15.97
#